data_AF-A0A523U9J9-F1
#
_entry.id   AF-A0A523U9J9-F1
#
_cell.length_a   1.000
_cell.length_b   1.000
_cell.length_c   1.000
_cell.angle_alpha   90.00
_cell.angle_beta   90.00
_cell.angle_gamma   90.00
#
_symmetry.space_group_name_H-M   'P 1'
#
loop_
_entity.id
_entity.type
_entity.pdbx_description
1 polymer ?
#
loop_
_entity_poly.entity_id
_entity_poly.type
_entity_poly.pdbx_seq_one_letter_code
_entity_poly.pdbx_strand_id
1 'polypeptide(L)'
;DVGLSPDSILMDPTTGALGYGIEYTYSVMERLRLAGLGGDAMTAMPMICTAGEESWRQKESKVSEGVPKAWGDHLERALIWEEVTASMLIAAGADIVVLRHPRTVERVKAVIDKLMSVSEED
;
A
#
# COMPACT_ATOMS: atom_id res chain seq x y z
N ASP A 1 -5.56 4.64 28.19
CA ASP A 1 -6.46 3.54 28.58
C ASP A 1 -5.83 2.20 28.94
N VAL A 2 -4.59 1.88 28.55
CA VAL A 2 -3.84 0.72 29.13
C VAL A 2 -2.37 1.05 29.44
N GLY A 3 -2.00 2.33 29.38
CA GLY A 3 -0.64 2.80 29.68
C GLY A 3 0.40 2.56 28.58
N LEU A 4 -0.02 2.14 27.38
CA LEU A 4 0.87 1.92 26.25
C LEU A 4 1.34 3.25 25.64
N SER A 5 2.63 3.35 25.30
CA SER A 5 3.18 4.52 24.62
C SER A 5 2.67 4.59 23.17
N PRO A 6 2.27 5.76 22.66
CA PRO A 6 1.98 5.96 21.24
C PRO A 6 3.08 5.46 20.29
N ASP A 7 4.35 5.61 20.67
CA ASP A 7 5.52 5.18 19.88
C ASP A 7 5.63 3.64 19.73
N SER A 8 4.78 2.89 20.44
CA SER A 8 4.69 1.43 20.35
C SER A 8 3.41 0.95 19.65
N ILE A 9 2.73 1.84 18.93
CA ILE A 9 1.47 1.57 18.23
C ILE A 9 1.67 1.80 16.73
N LEU A 10 1.16 0.87 15.94
CA LEU A 10 0.95 1.04 14.50
C LEU A 10 -0.55 1.02 14.22
N MET A 11 -0.99 1.88 13.30
CA MET A 11 -2.37 1.86 12.79
C MET A 11 -2.46 0.94 11.57
N ASP A 12 -3.41 0.02 11.58
CA ASP A 12 -3.80 -0.74 10.39
C ASP A 12 -5.19 -0.27 9.93
N PRO A 13 -5.29 0.51 8.84
CA PRO A 13 -6.56 0.97 8.30
C PRO A 13 -7.36 -0.14 7.60
N THR A 14 -6.88 -1.39 7.61
CA THR A 14 -7.48 -2.56 6.93
C THR A 14 -7.59 -2.31 5.42
N THR A 15 -6.47 -2.42 4.73
CA THR A 15 -6.41 -2.06 3.30
C THR A 15 -7.24 -2.97 2.40
N GLY A 16 -7.81 -2.39 1.34
CA GLY A 16 -8.25 -3.14 0.15
C GLY A 16 -7.11 -3.29 -0.87
N ALA A 17 -7.35 -4.10 -1.90
CA ALA A 17 -6.46 -4.22 -3.05
C ALA A 17 -6.97 -3.38 -4.23
N LEU A 18 -6.11 -3.14 -5.22
CA LEU A 18 -6.50 -2.58 -6.51
C LEU A 18 -7.76 -3.30 -7.06
N GLY A 19 -8.80 -2.54 -7.38
CA GLY A 19 -10.07 -3.05 -7.89
C GLY A 19 -11.02 -3.64 -6.84
N TYR A 20 -10.60 -3.70 -5.57
CA TYR A 20 -11.34 -4.30 -4.45
C TYR A 20 -11.30 -3.40 -3.22
N GLY A 21 -11.72 -2.14 -3.37
CA GLY A 21 -11.96 -1.21 -2.27
C GLY A 21 -10.73 -0.41 -1.80
N ILE A 22 -9.64 -0.39 -2.57
CA ILE A 22 -8.45 0.42 -2.25
C ILE A 22 -8.76 1.92 -2.12
N GLU A 23 -9.73 2.43 -2.88
CA GLU A 23 -10.16 3.84 -2.87
C GLU A 23 -10.72 4.28 -1.51
N TYR A 24 -11.37 3.37 -0.80
CA TYR A 24 -11.85 3.62 0.57
C TYR A 24 -10.68 3.72 1.53
N THR A 25 -9.74 2.77 1.47
CA THR A 25 -8.54 2.80 2.31
C THR A 25 -7.70 4.03 2.01
N TYR A 26 -7.47 4.35 0.74
CA TYR A 26 -6.73 5.51 0.28
C TYR A 26 -7.29 6.79 0.90
N SER A 27 -8.60 7.00 0.79
CA SER A 27 -9.27 8.19 1.35
C SER A 27 -9.22 8.24 2.88
N VAL A 28 -9.30 7.09 3.56
CA VAL A 28 -9.16 7.00 5.03
C VAL A 28 -7.75 7.36 5.47
N MET A 29 -6.73 6.84 4.79
CA MET A 29 -5.33 7.12 5.09
C MET A 29 -4.99 8.60 4.91
N GLU A 30 -5.46 9.24 3.83
CA GLU A 30 -5.26 10.68 3.63
C GLU A 30 -5.91 11.50 4.76
N ARG A 31 -7.11 11.11 5.20
CA ARG A 31 -7.78 11.79 6.33
C ARG A 31 -7.01 11.62 7.64
N LEU A 32 -6.50 10.42 7.92
CA LEU A 32 -5.66 10.16 9.11
C LEU A 32 -4.38 11.00 9.05
N ARG A 33 -3.69 10.99 7.90
CA ARG A 33 -2.47 11.76 7.70
C ARG A 33 -2.70 13.26 7.88
N LEU A 34 -3.77 13.80 7.28
CA LEU A 34 -4.13 15.22 7.42
C LEU A 34 -4.52 15.59 8.86
N ALA A 35 -5.27 14.74 9.56
CA ALA A 35 -5.62 14.97 10.97
C ALA A 35 -4.38 14.97 11.86
N GLY A 36 -3.47 14.01 11.66
CA GLY A 36 -2.20 13.93 12.40
C GLY A 36 -1.31 15.13 12.18
N LEU A 37 -1.16 15.58 10.91
CA LEU A 37 -0.44 16.82 10.57
C LEU A 37 -1.15 18.07 11.12
N GLY A 38 -2.47 18.03 11.26
CA GLY A 38 -3.28 19.06 11.91
C GLY A 38 -3.18 19.09 13.45
N GLY A 39 -2.43 18.17 14.05
CA GLY A 39 -2.17 18.12 15.49
C GLY A 39 -3.03 17.11 16.26
N ASP A 40 -3.86 16.29 15.61
CA ASP A 40 -4.57 15.20 16.27
C ASP A 40 -3.60 14.04 16.58
N ALA A 41 -3.08 14.04 17.80
CA ALA A 41 -2.11 13.06 18.28
C ALA A 41 -2.63 11.61 18.19
N MET A 42 -3.95 11.35 18.24
CA MET A 42 -4.51 10.00 18.17
C MET A 42 -4.49 9.41 16.75
N THR A 43 -4.17 10.22 15.75
CA THR A 43 -4.06 9.83 14.34
C THR A 43 -2.64 9.97 13.80
N ALA A 44 -1.68 10.27 14.68
CA ALA A 44 -0.29 10.55 14.31
C ALA A 44 0.64 9.32 14.35
N MET A 45 0.12 8.13 14.67
CA MET A 45 0.90 6.89 14.64
C MET A 45 1.22 6.44 13.20
N PRO A 46 2.33 5.74 12.97
CA PRO A 46 2.63 5.21 11.64
C PRO A 46 1.60 4.18 11.17
N MET A 47 1.31 4.19 9.87
CA MET A 47 0.36 3.29 9.22
C MET A 47 1.07 2.10 8.58
N ILE A 48 0.58 0.89 8.88
CA ILE A 48 0.99 -0.37 8.24
C ILE A 48 -0.12 -0.86 7.31
N CYS A 49 0.24 -1.33 6.11
CA CYS A 49 -0.73 -1.85 5.14
C CYS A 49 -0.29 -3.19 4.53
N THR A 50 -1.16 -4.19 4.56
CA THR A 50 -0.91 -5.57 4.11
C THR A 50 -1.19 -5.78 2.61
N ALA A 51 -0.57 -4.96 1.76
CA ALA A 51 -0.79 -4.96 0.31
C ALA A 51 -0.65 -6.37 -0.32
N GLY A 52 0.36 -7.15 0.05
CA GLY A 52 0.54 -8.48 -0.50
C GLY A 52 -0.57 -9.47 -0.11
N GLU A 53 -1.08 -9.41 1.11
CA GLU A 53 -2.21 -10.26 1.48
C GLU A 53 -3.44 -9.97 0.64
N GLU A 54 -3.72 -8.69 0.50
CA GLU A 54 -4.88 -8.17 -0.19
C GLU A 54 -4.80 -8.36 -1.69
N SER A 55 -3.63 -8.15 -2.31
CA SER A 55 -3.45 -8.30 -3.75
C SER A 55 -3.49 -9.76 -4.19
N TRP A 56 -2.84 -10.67 -3.48
CA TRP A 56 -2.67 -12.07 -3.93
C TRP A 56 -3.90 -12.97 -3.72
N ARG A 57 -4.95 -12.48 -3.05
CA ARG A 57 -6.24 -13.18 -2.94
C ARG A 57 -7.21 -12.88 -4.09
N GLN A 58 -6.91 -11.85 -4.89
CA GLN A 58 -7.78 -11.39 -5.97
C GLN A 58 -7.69 -12.28 -7.21
N LYS A 59 -8.77 -12.33 -7.99
CA LYS A 59 -8.86 -13.21 -9.16
C LYS A 59 -7.77 -12.88 -10.19
N GLU A 60 -7.50 -11.60 -10.38
CA GLU A 60 -6.59 -11.06 -11.39
C GLU A 60 -5.13 -11.46 -11.12
N SER A 61 -4.73 -11.62 -9.87
CA SER A 61 -3.36 -12.00 -9.47
C SER A 61 -3.21 -13.50 -9.17
N LYS A 62 -4.31 -14.19 -8.86
CA LYS A 62 -4.30 -15.60 -8.41
C LYS A 62 -4.58 -16.61 -9.53
N VAL A 63 -5.40 -16.25 -10.52
CA VAL A 63 -5.94 -17.20 -11.49
C VAL A 63 -5.21 -17.10 -12.83
N SER A 64 -4.62 -18.21 -13.26
CA SER A 64 -3.88 -18.34 -14.52
C SER A 64 -4.71 -18.84 -15.70
N GLU A 65 -5.80 -19.57 -15.45
CA GLU A 65 -6.62 -20.24 -16.48
C GLU A 65 -8.07 -19.76 -16.45
N GLY A 66 -8.78 -19.88 -17.59
CA GLY A 66 -10.19 -19.46 -17.67
C GLY A 66 -10.41 -17.94 -17.53
N VAL A 67 -9.35 -17.14 -17.73
CA VAL A 67 -9.39 -15.68 -17.74
C VAL A 67 -9.38 -15.14 -19.17
N PRO A 68 -9.91 -13.93 -19.41
CA PRO A 68 -9.88 -13.31 -20.75
C PRO A 68 -8.45 -13.16 -21.28
N LYS A 69 -8.22 -13.49 -22.57
CA LYS A 69 -6.91 -13.31 -23.22
C LYS A 69 -6.40 -11.87 -23.14
N ALA A 70 -7.30 -10.89 -23.09
CA ALA A 70 -6.98 -9.47 -22.97
C ALA A 70 -6.28 -9.10 -21.65
N TRP A 71 -6.34 -9.95 -20.62
CA TRP A 71 -5.65 -9.71 -19.35
C TRP A 71 -4.12 -9.96 -19.44
N GLY A 72 -3.64 -10.51 -20.56
CA GLY A 72 -2.21 -10.69 -20.81
C GLY A 72 -1.55 -11.75 -19.93
N ASP A 73 -0.22 -11.65 -19.81
CA ASP A 73 0.60 -12.58 -19.05
C ASP A 73 0.22 -12.59 -17.56
N HIS A 74 0.11 -13.79 -17.00
CA HIS A 74 -0.32 -13.96 -15.61
C HIS A 74 0.71 -13.44 -14.62
N LEU A 75 2.00 -13.76 -14.82
CA LEU A 75 3.04 -13.37 -13.88
C LEU A 75 3.16 -11.84 -13.85
N GLU A 76 3.26 -11.20 -15.02
CA GLU A 76 3.37 -9.75 -15.08
C GLU A 76 2.14 -9.06 -14.46
N ARG A 77 0.92 -9.53 -14.78
CA ARG A 77 -0.30 -8.98 -14.18
C ARG A 77 -0.34 -9.13 -12.66
N ALA A 78 0.03 -10.29 -12.13
CA ALA A 78 0.02 -10.53 -10.69
C ALA A 78 1.03 -9.64 -9.94
N LEU A 79 2.22 -9.45 -10.50
CA LEU A 79 3.23 -8.54 -9.98
C LEU A 79 2.74 -7.09 -9.99
N ILE A 80 2.18 -6.64 -11.12
CA ILE A 80 1.62 -5.28 -11.25
C ILE A 80 0.51 -5.04 -10.23
N TRP A 81 -0.33 -6.05 -9.94
CA TRP A 81 -1.43 -5.90 -9.00
C TRP A 81 -0.97 -5.55 -7.58
N GLU A 82 0.06 -6.23 -7.08
CA GLU A 82 0.67 -5.94 -5.78
C GLU A 82 1.47 -4.64 -5.82
N GLU A 83 2.24 -4.40 -6.89
CA GLU A 83 3.03 -3.18 -7.06
C GLU A 83 2.18 -1.91 -7.07
N VAL A 84 1.09 -1.89 -7.83
CA VAL A 84 0.18 -0.74 -7.92
C VAL A 84 -0.57 -0.55 -6.61
N THR A 85 -1.05 -1.64 -5.99
CA THR A 85 -1.70 -1.57 -4.66
C THR A 85 -0.76 -0.92 -3.65
N ALA A 86 0.49 -1.40 -3.55
CA ALA A 86 1.47 -0.84 -2.62
C ALA A 86 1.82 0.62 -2.94
N SER A 87 2.00 0.95 -4.23
CA SER A 87 2.34 2.32 -4.66
C SER A 87 1.24 3.33 -4.31
N MET A 88 -0.02 2.96 -4.48
CA MET A 88 -1.16 3.80 -4.09
C MET A 88 -1.21 3.99 -2.57
N LEU A 89 -0.96 2.95 -1.78
CA LEU A 89 -0.94 3.06 -0.32
C LEU A 89 0.21 3.94 0.18
N ILE A 90 1.39 3.83 -0.45
CA ILE A 90 2.53 4.72 -0.18
C ILE A 90 2.15 6.18 -0.47
N ALA A 91 1.52 6.44 -1.63
CA ALA A 91 1.07 7.77 -2.00
C ALA A 91 0.03 8.35 -1.02
N ALA A 92 -0.84 7.50 -0.45
CA ALA A 92 -1.80 7.89 0.59
C ALA A 92 -1.17 8.07 1.99
N GLY A 93 0.13 7.76 2.14
CA GLY A 93 0.89 7.99 3.37
C GLY A 93 1.13 6.76 4.24
N ALA A 94 1.13 5.54 3.68
CA ALA A 94 1.62 4.36 4.41
C ALA A 94 3.10 4.51 4.79
N ASP A 95 3.42 4.20 6.05
CA ASP A 95 4.80 4.19 6.54
C ASP A 95 5.43 2.79 6.39
N ILE A 96 4.61 1.73 6.45
CA ILE A 96 5.04 0.34 6.25
C ILE A 96 4.08 -0.34 5.27
N VAL A 97 4.62 -0.89 4.19
CA VAL A 97 3.87 -1.79 3.28
C VAL A 97 4.42 -3.21 3.38
N VAL A 98 3.52 -4.17 3.58
CA VAL A 98 3.86 -5.60 3.66
C VAL A 98 3.56 -6.25 2.31
N LEU A 99 4.59 -6.82 1.68
CA LEU A 99 4.54 -7.46 0.37
C LEU A 99 4.85 -8.96 0.49
N ARG A 100 4.52 -9.74 -0.54
CA ARG A 100 4.74 -11.19 -0.63
C ARG A 100 5.75 -11.59 -1.70
N HIS A 101 5.76 -10.95 -2.86
CA HIS A 101 6.64 -11.38 -3.97
C HIS A 101 7.98 -10.62 -3.97
N PRO A 102 9.14 -11.29 -4.05
CA PRO A 102 10.44 -10.61 -3.98
C PRO A 102 10.64 -9.57 -5.09
N ARG A 103 10.16 -9.87 -6.31
CA ARG A 103 10.22 -8.92 -7.44
C ARG A 103 9.40 -7.64 -7.22
N THR A 104 8.26 -7.72 -6.51
CA THR A 104 7.49 -6.51 -6.19
C THR A 104 8.18 -5.72 -5.08
N VAL A 105 8.85 -6.38 -4.13
CA VAL A 105 9.73 -5.71 -3.15
C VAL A 105 10.81 -4.87 -3.84
N GLU A 106 11.49 -5.43 -4.84
CA GLU A 106 12.50 -4.71 -5.61
C GLU A 106 11.91 -3.49 -6.34
N ARG A 107 10.77 -3.66 -7.01
CA ARG A 107 10.11 -2.57 -7.75
C ARG A 107 9.59 -1.47 -6.83
N VAL A 108 8.93 -1.83 -5.72
CA VAL A 108 8.39 -0.88 -4.75
C VAL A 108 9.52 -0.13 -4.04
N LYS A 109 10.65 -0.77 -3.73
CA LYS A 109 11.86 -0.06 -3.26
C LYS A 109 12.33 0.99 -4.25
N ALA A 110 12.41 0.63 -5.54
CA ALA A 110 12.79 1.60 -6.57
C ALA A 110 11.79 2.76 -6.72
N VAL A 111 10.49 2.53 -6.47
CA VAL A 111 9.48 3.60 -6.38
C VAL A 111 9.77 4.52 -5.19
N ILE A 112 10.00 3.96 -4.01
CA ILE A 112 10.32 4.72 -2.80
C ILE A 112 11.61 5.53 -3.00
N ASP A 113 12.66 4.93 -3.52
CA ASP A 113 13.95 5.61 -3.77
C ASP A 113 13.77 6.82 -4.69
N LYS A 114 12.92 6.72 -5.72
CA LYS A 114 12.61 7.84 -6.61
C LYS A 114 11.77 8.92 -5.92
N LEU A 115 10.78 8.54 -5.12
CA LEU A 115 9.97 9.50 -4.35
C LEU A 115 10.80 10.26 -3.30
N MET A 116 11.82 9.61 -2.75
CA MET A 116 12.72 10.19 -1.75
C MET A 116 13.92 10.92 -2.36
N SER A 117 14.14 10.81 -3.68
CA SER A 117 15.18 11.58 -4.33
C SER A 117 14.85 13.06 -4.25
N VAL A 118 15.79 13.86 -3.76
CA VAL A 118 15.67 15.32 -3.76
C VAL A 118 15.75 15.78 -5.22
N SER A 119 14.75 16.52 -5.69
CA SER A 119 14.88 17.24 -6.95
C SER A 119 16.03 18.23 -6.81
N GLU A 120 17.10 18.07 -7.60
CA GLU A 120 18.05 19.16 -7.80
C GLU A 120 17.25 20.32 -8.41
N GLU A 121 17.01 21.37 -7.62
CA GLU A 121 16.51 22.64 -8.13
C GLU A 121 17.64 23.27 -8.97
N ASP A 122 17.41 23.40 -10.28
CA ASP A 122 18.14 24.32 -11.17
C ASP A 122 17.70 25.78 -10.92
#